data_AF-A0A8S9DRF1-F1
#
_entry.id   AF-A0A8S9DRF1-F1
#
_cell.length_a   1.000
_cell.length_b   1.000
_cell.length_c   1.000
_cell.angle_alpha   90.00
_cell.angle_beta   90.00
_cell.angle_gamma   90.00
#
_symmetry.space_group_name_H-M   'P 1'
#
loop_
_entity.id
_entity.type
_entity.pdbx_description
1 polymer ?
#
loop_
_entity_poly.entity_id
_entity_poly.type
_entity_poly.pdbx_seq_one_letter_code
_entity_poly.pdbx_strand_id
1 'polypeptide(L)'
;MYAQRGRQVLAYFNSDLIFNRNRSKPDLVKNTESPLNSARRYLWQAILFLTAGLILTVLGTIYTKFSLDTLGKQEFRSACENIRGLITDRMTAHEAILRSGAGLFYATENVSRENWRTFVDNLDLDLHYPGIQGYGFSMLISPDILAQHTAEIRAQGFPEYQVRPDGERENYTSIIYIEPFSGRNLKAFGYDMFSEPVRRYDMERARDQPSTQAARKRKWSVKP
;
A
#
# COMPACT_ATOMS: atom_id res chain seq x y z
N MET A 1 78.25 -83.89 -23.10
CA MET A 1 77.48 -84.50 -24.21
C MET A 1 77.43 -83.47 -25.34
N TYR A 2 78.15 -83.56 -26.48
CA TYR A 2 78.44 -84.70 -27.40
C TYR A 2 77.13 -85.40 -27.85
N ALA A 3 76.85 -85.82 -29.09
CA ALA A 3 77.59 -85.89 -30.38
C ALA A 3 76.58 -86.21 -31.54
N GLN A 4 76.84 -86.12 -32.86
CA GLN A 4 77.92 -85.48 -33.66
C GLN A 4 77.49 -85.16 -35.13
N ARG A 5 78.14 -84.14 -35.71
CA ARG A 5 78.57 -83.92 -37.13
C ARG A 5 78.22 -84.95 -38.24
N GLY A 6 77.87 -84.40 -39.41
CA GLY A 6 78.20 -84.94 -40.74
C GLY A 6 78.58 -83.78 -41.68
N ARG A 7 79.75 -83.81 -42.34
CA ARG A 7 80.21 -82.80 -43.31
C ARG A 7 80.43 -83.47 -44.68
N GLN A 8 80.29 -82.70 -45.77
CA GLN A 8 81.25 -82.45 -46.87
C GLN A 8 80.50 -81.63 -47.95
N VAL A 9 80.78 -80.34 -48.16
CA VAL A 9 81.85 -79.76 -49.00
C VAL A 9 81.63 -79.97 -50.51
N LEU A 10 81.25 -78.88 -51.20
CA LEU A 10 81.99 -78.34 -52.37
C LEU A 10 81.51 -76.90 -52.66
N ALA A 11 82.42 -76.06 -53.14
CA ALA A 11 82.20 -74.62 -53.31
C ALA A 11 82.08 -74.23 -54.79
N TYR A 12 81.37 -73.15 -55.10
CA TYR A 12 81.63 -72.34 -56.29
C TYR A 12 81.51 -70.84 -55.99
N PHE A 13 82.28 -70.07 -56.75
CA PHE A 13 82.67 -68.68 -56.52
C PHE A 13 81.72 -67.65 -57.18
N ASN A 14 82.07 -66.36 -57.00
CA ASN A 14 81.59 -65.16 -57.69
C ASN A 14 80.22 -64.56 -57.26
N SER A 15 80.06 -63.24 -57.21
CA SER A 15 81.05 -62.14 -57.34
C SER A 15 80.55 -60.82 -56.75
N ASP A 16 81.48 -59.92 -56.51
CA ASP A 16 81.33 -58.62 -55.85
C ASP A 16 80.41 -57.56 -56.52
N LEU A 17 79.96 -56.64 -55.65
CA LEU A 17 79.75 -55.19 -55.88
C LEU A 17 78.83 -54.71 -57.02
N ILE A 18 77.64 -54.19 -56.66
CA ILE A 18 77.16 -52.88 -57.18
C ILE A 18 76.60 -52.00 -56.05
N PHE A 19 77.07 -50.75 -56.07
CA PHE A 19 76.63 -49.57 -55.32
C PHE A 19 75.10 -49.35 -55.23
N ASN A 20 74.59 -48.91 -54.07
CA ASN A 20 73.68 -47.75 -54.05
C ASN A 20 73.78 -46.97 -52.73
N ARG A 21 73.94 -45.65 -52.84
CA ARG A 21 74.01 -44.69 -51.74
C ARG A 21 72.87 -43.70 -51.91
N ASN A 22 71.78 -43.85 -51.17
CA ASN A 22 70.75 -42.81 -51.11
C ASN A 22 70.31 -42.51 -49.67
N ARG A 23 70.16 -41.22 -49.36
CA ARG A 23 69.71 -40.71 -48.07
C ARG A 23 68.21 -40.40 -48.16
N SER A 24 67.45 -40.89 -47.20
CA SER A 24 66.23 -40.21 -46.75
C SER A 24 66.02 -40.50 -45.27
N LYS A 25 66.14 -39.46 -44.44
CA LYS A 25 65.55 -39.50 -43.09
C LYS A 25 64.04 -39.43 -43.28
N PRO A 26 63.22 -40.20 -42.56
CA PRO A 26 61.77 -40.03 -42.65
C PRO A 26 61.38 -38.65 -42.13
N ASP A 27 60.62 -37.91 -42.94
CA ASP A 27 60.21 -36.54 -42.66
C ASP A 27 59.24 -36.46 -41.48
N LEU A 28 59.75 -36.06 -40.32
CA LEU A 28 58.93 -35.62 -39.19
C LEU A 28 58.42 -34.17 -39.43
N VAL A 29 57.75 -33.94 -40.55
CA VAL A 29 56.87 -32.77 -40.71
C VAL A 29 55.61 -33.05 -39.90
N LYS A 30 55.75 -32.98 -38.57
CA LYS A 30 54.61 -32.69 -37.72
C LYS A 30 54.12 -31.31 -38.13
N ASN A 31 52.94 -31.25 -38.74
CA ASN A 31 52.12 -30.04 -38.82
C ASN A 31 51.74 -29.64 -37.39
N THR A 32 52.73 -29.12 -36.69
CA THR A 32 52.62 -28.59 -35.35
C THR A 32 52.09 -27.20 -35.57
N GLU A 33 50.77 -27.01 -35.42
CA GLU A 33 50.21 -25.67 -35.31
C GLU A 33 51.10 -24.89 -34.33
N SER A 34 51.52 -23.69 -34.71
CA SER A 34 52.42 -22.90 -33.87
C SER A 34 51.81 -22.80 -32.47
N PRO A 35 52.60 -22.88 -31.38
CA PRO A 35 52.05 -22.89 -30.02
C PRO A 35 51.20 -21.65 -29.69
N LEU A 36 51.36 -20.59 -30.48
CA LEU A 36 50.52 -19.39 -30.47
C LEU A 36 49.08 -19.63 -30.96
N ASN A 37 48.88 -20.50 -31.97
CA ASN A 37 47.55 -20.78 -32.54
C ASN A 37 46.69 -21.65 -31.62
N SER A 38 47.26 -22.70 -31.01
CA SER A 38 46.55 -23.54 -30.06
C SER A 38 46.18 -22.77 -28.78
N ALA A 39 47.12 -21.99 -28.23
CA ALA A 39 46.84 -21.07 -27.12
C ALA A 39 45.72 -20.07 -27.45
N ARG A 40 45.75 -19.46 -28.64
CA ARG A 40 44.70 -18.55 -29.13
C ARG A 40 43.33 -19.24 -29.22
N ARG A 41 43.27 -20.52 -29.64
CA ARG A 41 42.02 -21.30 -29.71
C ARG A 41 41.40 -21.54 -28.32
N TYR A 42 42.21 -21.91 -27.33
CA TYR A 42 41.72 -22.06 -25.94
C TYR A 42 41.28 -20.74 -25.31
N LEU A 43 41.99 -19.63 -25.61
CA LEU A 43 41.58 -18.29 -25.17
C LEU A 43 40.21 -17.89 -25.74
N TRP A 44 39.94 -18.12 -27.03
CA TRP A 44 38.61 -17.87 -27.61
C TRP A 44 37.51 -18.72 -26.98
N GLN A 45 37.77 -19.99 -26.68
CA GLN A 45 36.82 -20.85 -25.97
C GLN A 45 36.53 -20.33 -24.57
N ALA A 46 37.56 -19.96 -23.80
CA ALA A 46 37.41 -19.39 -22.46
C ALA A 46 36.61 -18.07 -22.48
N ILE A 47 36.87 -17.20 -23.46
CA ILE A 47 36.10 -15.95 -23.65
C ILE A 47 34.62 -16.26 -23.95
N LEU A 48 34.33 -17.22 -24.83
CA LEU A 48 32.95 -17.61 -25.15
C LEU A 48 32.19 -18.19 -23.94
N PHE A 49 32.84 -19.01 -23.12
CA PHE A 49 32.22 -19.51 -21.88
C PHE A 49 31.98 -18.39 -20.87
N LEU A 50 32.93 -17.45 -20.72
CA LEU A 50 32.80 -16.31 -19.81
C LEU A 50 31.70 -15.34 -20.27
N THR A 51 31.60 -15.03 -21.56
CA THR A 51 30.55 -14.16 -22.08
C THR A 51 29.18 -14.83 -22.01
N ALA A 52 29.07 -16.13 -22.29
CA ALA A 52 27.82 -16.88 -22.12
C ALA A 52 27.36 -16.89 -20.66
N GLY A 53 28.27 -17.13 -19.70
CA GLY A 53 27.98 -17.05 -18.27
C GLY A 53 27.52 -15.64 -17.85
N LEU A 54 28.24 -14.60 -18.28
CA LEU A 54 27.90 -13.20 -18.01
C LEU A 54 26.52 -12.82 -18.57
N ILE A 55 26.22 -13.22 -19.81
CA ILE A 55 24.90 -12.99 -20.44
C ILE A 55 23.80 -13.68 -19.63
N LEU A 56 24.01 -14.94 -19.21
CA LEU A 56 23.04 -15.67 -18.38
C LEU A 56 22.81 -14.97 -17.04
N THR A 57 23.85 -14.51 -16.36
CA THR A 57 23.75 -13.74 -15.11
C THR A 57 23.02 -12.41 -15.31
N VAL A 58 23.31 -11.67 -16.39
CA VAL A 58 22.63 -10.40 -16.70
C VAL A 58 21.15 -10.62 -17.01
N LEU A 59 20.81 -11.62 -17.83
CA LEU A 59 19.41 -11.96 -18.14
C LEU A 59 18.64 -12.41 -16.89
N GLY A 60 19.23 -13.28 -16.06
CA GLY A 60 18.65 -13.68 -14.78
C GLY A 60 18.42 -12.48 -13.86
N THR A 61 19.40 -11.58 -13.75
CA THR A 61 19.28 -10.37 -12.92
C THR A 61 18.17 -9.44 -13.41
N ILE A 62 18.05 -9.22 -14.73
CA ILE A 62 16.99 -8.40 -15.32
C ILE A 62 15.61 -9.03 -15.08
N TYR A 63 15.48 -10.34 -15.30
CA TYR A 63 14.25 -11.09 -15.06
C TYR A 63 13.81 -11.01 -13.59
N THR A 64 14.70 -11.34 -12.65
CA THR A 64 14.43 -11.26 -11.21
C THR A 64 14.09 -9.84 -10.78
N LYS A 65 14.81 -8.82 -11.26
CA LYS A 65 14.52 -7.40 -10.95
C LYS A 65 13.13 -6.97 -11.44
N PHE A 66 12.73 -7.38 -12.64
CA PHE A 66 11.42 -7.06 -13.20
C PHE A 66 10.28 -7.75 -12.43
N SER A 67 10.46 -9.02 -12.07
CA SER A 67 9.50 -9.78 -11.27
C SER A 67 9.33 -9.20 -9.86
N LEU A 68 10.43 -8.84 -9.18
CA LEU A 68 10.39 -8.22 -7.85
C LEU A 68 9.75 -6.84 -7.85
N ASP A 69 10.08 -5.98 -8.82
CA ASP A 69 9.45 -4.66 -8.97
C ASP A 69 7.95 -4.76 -9.28
N THR A 70 7.54 -5.75 -10.07
CA THR A 70 6.12 -6.04 -10.35
C THR A 70 5.39 -6.49 -9.08
N LEU A 71 5.96 -7.42 -8.33
CA LEU A 71 5.38 -7.92 -7.07
C LEU A 71 5.24 -6.80 -6.03
N GLY A 72 6.30 -6.03 -5.78
CA GLY A 72 6.25 -4.92 -4.82
C GLY A 72 5.22 -3.83 -5.21
N LYS A 73 5.03 -3.58 -6.51
CA LYS A 73 3.96 -2.69 -7.01
C LYS A 73 2.56 -3.28 -6.80
N GLN A 74 2.38 -4.59 -6.90
CA GLN A 74 1.09 -5.25 -6.64
C GLN A 74 0.76 -5.25 -5.14
N GLU A 75 1.71 -5.60 -4.28
CA GLU A 75 1.56 -5.54 -2.81
C GLU A 75 1.22 -4.12 -2.34
N PHE A 76 1.97 -3.11 -2.82
CA PHE A 76 1.70 -1.71 -2.50
C PHE A 76 0.30 -1.26 -2.94
N ARG A 77 -0.14 -1.65 -4.15
CA ARG A 77 -1.50 -1.36 -4.63
C ARG A 77 -2.54 -2.02 -3.76
N SER A 78 -2.41 -3.33 -3.48
CA SER A 78 -3.34 -4.05 -2.62
C SER A 78 -3.43 -3.43 -1.21
N ALA A 79 -2.30 -3.04 -0.61
CA ALA A 79 -2.28 -2.34 0.66
C ALA A 79 -3.02 -0.99 0.59
N CYS A 80 -2.79 -0.18 -0.45
CA CYS A 80 -3.52 1.08 -0.67
C CYS A 80 -5.03 0.87 -0.86
N GLU A 81 -5.43 -0.17 -1.58
CA GLU A 81 -6.84 -0.48 -1.83
C GLU A 81 -7.55 -1.01 -0.59
N ASN A 82 -6.88 -1.84 0.21
CA ASN A 82 -7.38 -2.32 1.50
C ASN A 82 -7.56 -1.15 2.48
N ILE A 83 -6.57 -0.26 2.60
CA ILE A 83 -6.66 0.96 3.44
C ILE A 83 -7.79 1.88 2.96
N ARG A 84 -7.95 2.04 1.63
CA ARG A 84 -9.07 2.79 1.03
C ARG A 84 -10.42 2.18 1.36
N GLY A 85 -10.52 0.84 1.35
CA GLY A 85 -11.71 0.09 1.79
C GLY A 85 -12.05 0.40 3.24
N LEU A 86 -11.12 0.12 4.17
CA LEU A 86 -11.30 0.37 5.61
C LEU A 86 -11.69 1.82 5.94
N ILE A 87 -11.13 2.81 5.25
CA ILE A 87 -11.54 4.22 5.39
C ILE A 87 -12.97 4.43 4.90
N THR A 88 -13.35 3.83 3.76
CA THR A 88 -14.69 3.97 3.18
C THR A 88 -15.74 3.31 4.08
N ASP A 89 -15.51 2.08 4.53
CA ASP A 89 -16.41 1.32 5.40
C ASP A 89 -16.65 2.07 6.72
N ARG A 90 -15.58 2.61 7.32
CA ARG A 90 -15.66 3.45 8.52
C ARG A 90 -16.46 4.74 8.29
N MET A 91 -16.32 5.39 7.14
CA MET A 91 -17.12 6.58 6.82
C MET A 91 -18.59 6.22 6.58
N THR A 92 -18.89 5.07 5.98
CA THR A 92 -20.26 4.55 5.82
C THR A 92 -20.89 4.20 7.18
N ALA A 93 -20.12 3.63 8.11
CA ALA A 93 -20.58 3.40 9.48
C ALA A 93 -20.92 4.72 10.20
N HIS A 94 -20.08 5.74 10.05
CA HIS A 94 -20.34 7.09 10.59
C HIS A 94 -21.54 7.79 9.91
N GLU A 95 -21.82 7.51 8.64
CA GLU A 95 -23.02 8.01 7.96
C GLU A 95 -24.29 7.31 8.49
N ALA A 96 -24.23 5.99 8.68
CA ALA A 96 -25.34 5.18 9.18
C ALA A 96 -25.77 5.61 10.60
N ILE A 97 -24.82 5.89 11.49
CA ILE A 97 -25.14 6.35 12.85
C ILE A 97 -25.70 7.78 12.87
N LEU A 98 -25.21 8.69 12.02
CA LEU A 98 -25.82 10.02 11.87
C LEU A 98 -27.27 9.93 11.37
N ARG A 99 -27.55 9.02 10.42
CA ARG A 99 -28.92 8.73 9.96
C ARG A 99 -29.80 8.13 11.06
N SER A 100 -29.28 7.26 11.94
CA SER A 100 -30.12 6.64 12.98
C SER A 100 -30.60 7.64 14.02
N GLY A 101 -29.75 8.58 14.47
CA GLY A 101 -30.20 9.65 15.38
C GLY A 101 -31.08 10.68 14.69
N ALA A 102 -30.86 11.00 13.40
CA ALA A 102 -31.85 11.78 12.64
C ALA A 102 -33.22 11.08 12.60
N GLY A 103 -33.21 9.75 12.39
CA GLY A 103 -34.41 8.90 12.44
C GLY A 103 -35.14 8.95 13.78
N LEU A 104 -34.42 9.01 14.92
CA LEU A 104 -35.02 9.17 16.25
C LEU A 104 -35.86 10.45 16.36
N PHE A 105 -35.34 11.57 15.85
CA PHE A 105 -36.06 12.86 15.83
C PHE A 105 -37.18 12.91 14.79
N TYR A 106 -37.09 12.17 13.68
CA TYR A 106 -38.20 12.05 12.73
C TYR A 106 -39.34 11.16 13.24
N ALA A 107 -39.04 10.17 14.08
CA ALA A 107 -40.02 9.22 14.60
C ALA A 107 -40.68 9.65 15.92
N THR A 108 -40.13 10.66 16.62
CA THR A 108 -40.54 11.04 17.98
C THR A 108 -40.76 12.55 18.07
N GLU A 109 -41.98 12.98 18.42
CA GLU A 109 -42.32 14.41 18.52
C GLU A 109 -41.45 15.18 19.53
N ASN A 110 -41.13 14.55 20.67
CA ASN A 110 -40.32 15.15 21.73
C ASN A 110 -39.24 14.17 22.21
N VAL A 111 -38.00 14.35 21.75
CA VAL A 111 -36.83 13.62 22.23
C VAL A 111 -36.26 14.34 23.45
N SER A 112 -36.40 13.76 24.65
CA SER A 112 -35.77 14.28 25.87
C SER A 112 -34.26 14.03 25.90
N ARG A 113 -33.54 14.72 26.80
CA ARG A 113 -32.10 14.45 27.06
C ARG A 113 -31.86 13.00 27.51
N GLU A 114 -32.75 12.44 28.32
CA GLU A 114 -32.65 11.06 28.78
C GLU A 114 -32.89 10.05 27.65
N ASN A 115 -33.85 10.33 26.75
CA ASN A 115 -34.06 9.54 25.53
C ASN A 115 -32.81 9.58 24.65
N TRP A 116 -32.21 10.75 24.45
CA TRP A 116 -30.97 10.89 23.69
C TRP A 116 -29.81 10.14 24.32
N ARG A 117 -29.57 10.30 25.63
CA ARG A 117 -28.50 9.57 26.34
C ARG A 117 -28.69 8.07 26.23
N THR A 118 -29.89 7.58 26.54
CA THR A 118 -30.22 6.15 26.45
C THR A 118 -30.04 5.62 25.02
N PHE A 119 -30.43 6.39 24.01
CA PHE A 119 -30.19 6.04 22.61
C PHE A 119 -28.68 5.94 22.30
N VAL A 120 -27.86 6.91 22.71
CA VAL A 120 -26.42 6.89 22.43
C VAL A 120 -25.69 5.80 23.21
N ASP A 121 -26.07 5.57 24.47
CA ASP A 121 -25.53 4.49 25.30
C ASP A 121 -25.75 3.12 24.61
N ASN A 122 -26.94 2.87 24.05
CA ASN A 122 -27.27 1.64 23.31
C ASN A 122 -26.59 1.51 21.92
N LEU A 123 -25.84 2.52 21.46
CA LEU A 123 -25.01 2.40 20.25
C LEU A 123 -23.63 1.80 20.54
N ASP A 124 -23.23 1.74 21.82
CA ASP A 124 -21.89 1.31 22.28
C ASP A 124 -20.77 1.92 21.42
N LEU A 125 -20.72 3.27 21.36
CA LEU A 125 -19.85 4.02 20.44
C LEU A 125 -18.38 3.60 20.50
N ASP A 126 -17.87 3.30 21.69
CA ASP A 126 -16.48 2.89 21.89
C ASP A 126 -16.18 1.50 21.31
N LEU A 127 -17.18 0.62 21.24
CA LEU A 127 -17.05 -0.75 20.72
C LEU A 127 -17.29 -0.80 19.21
N HIS A 128 -18.39 -0.21 18.72
CA HIS A 128 -18.83 -0.33 17.33
C HIS A 128 -18.30 0.80 16.42
N TYR A 129 -17.98 1.97 16.98
CA TYR A 129 -17.59 3.17 16.22
C TYR A 129 -16.31 3.83 16.76
N PRO A 130 -15.23 3.05 17.04
CA PRO A 130 -14.08 3.51 17.82
C PRO A 130 -13.43 4.77 17.23
N GLY A 131 -13.38 5.84 18.00
CA GLY A 131 -12.82 7.13 17.60
C GLY A 131 -13.83 8.18 17.13
N ILE A 132 -15.14 7.90 17.19
CA ILE A 132 -16.12 8.97 17.47
C ILE A 132 -15.77 9.54 18.86
N GLN A 133 -15.70 10.86 18.99
CA GLN A 133 -15.35 11.54 20.26
C GLN A 133 -16.55 12.20 20.96
N GLY A 134 -17.66 12.30 20.24
CA GLY A 134 -18.92 12.77 20.77
C GLY A 134 -19.99 12.69 19.69
N TYR A 135 -21.21 12.38 20.10
CA TYR A 135 -22.38 12.35 19.23
C TYR A 135 -23.48 13.23 19.83
N GLY A 136 -24.01 14.16 19.04
CA GLY A 136 -24.92 15.18 19.56
C GLY A 136 -25.88 15.74 18.51
N PHE A 137 -26.89 16.44 19.02
CA PHE A 137 -27.94 17.07 18.25
C PHE A 137 -27.86 18.60 18.40
N SER A 138 -27.92 19.29 17.26
CA SER A 138 -27.94 20.75 17.19
C SER A 138 -29.28 21.25 16.69
N MET A 139 -29.96 22.04 17.50
CA MET A 139 -31.22 22.70 17.15
C MET A 139 -30.95 23.96 16.32
N LEU A 140 -31.84 24.25 15.35
CA LEU A 140 -31.92 25.54 14.66
C LEU A 140 -32.86 26.45 15.44
N ILE A 141 -32.44 27.69 15.70
CA ILE A 141 -33.09 28.62 16.63
C ILE A 141 -33.21 29.97 15.92
N SER A 142 -34.44 30.45 15.70
CA SER A 142 -34.69 31.78 15.15
C SER A 142 -34.54 32.87 16.24
N PRO A 143 -34.25 34.13 15.88
CA PRO A 143 -33.93 35.17 16.86
C PRO A 143 -35.07 35.48 17.85
N ASP A 144 -36.32 35.30 17.43
CA ASP A 144 -37.54 35.51 18.21
C ASP A 144 -37.72 34.48 19.34
N ILE A 145 -37.28 33.23 19.16
CA ILE A 145 -37.39 32.17 20.18
C ILE A 145 -36.12 32.01 21.03
N LEU A 146 -35.02 32.68 20.71
CA LEU A 146 -33.71 32.51 21.38
C LEU A 146 -33.77 32.69 22.91
N ALA A 147 -34.55 33.67 23.38
CA ALA A 147 -34.73 33.94 24.80
C ALA A 147 -35.53 32.83 25.51
N GLN A 148 -36.62 32.37 24.89
CA GLN A 148 -37.44 31.25 25.38
C GLN A 148 -36.61 29.97 25.45
N HIS A 149 -35.96 29.60 24.34
CA HIS A 149 -35.06 28.46 24.24
C HIS A 149 -33.99 28.44 25.35
N THR A 150 -33.36 29.59 25.59
CA THR A 150 -32.35 29.72 26.65
C THR A 150 -32.95 29.51 28.05
N ALA A 151 -34.17 30.01 28.30
CA ALA A 151 -34.87 29.79 29.56
C ALA A 151 -35.30 28.32 29.76
N GLU A 152 -35.77 27.65 28.70
CA GLU A 152 -36.17 26.23 28.73
C GLU A 152 -34.99 25.31 29.05
N ILE A 153 -33.85 25.48 28.38
CA ILE A 153 -32.65 24.68 28.68
C ILE A 153 -32.11 24.98 30.10
N ARG A 154 -32.22 26.23 30.58
CA ARG A 154 -31.88 26.57 31.97
C ARG A 154 -32.80 25.86 32.98
N ALA A 155 -34.10 25.81 32.71
CA ALA A 155 -35.08 25.10 33.53
C ALA A 155 -34.85 23.57 33.56
N GLN A 156 -34.20 22.99 32.54
CA GLN A 156 -33.74 21.59 32.54
C GLN A 156 -32.50 21.32 33.43
N GLY A 157 -32.06 22.29 34.24
CA GLY A 157 -30.94 22.12 35.19
C GLY A 157 -29.59 22.67 34.71
N PHE A 158 -29.57 23.51 33.66
CA PHE A 158 -28.35 24.11 33.10
C PHE A 158 -28.36 25.64 33.25
N PRO A 159 -28.26 26.21 34.48
CA PRO A 159 -28.41 27.65 34.71
C PRO A 159 -27.41 28.51 33.90
N GLU A 160 -26.18 28.00 33.72
CA GLU A 160 -25.11 28.64 32.94
C GLU A 160 -25.21 28.41 31.41
N TYR A 161 -26.33 27.89 30.92
CA TYR A 161 -26.57 27.72 29.49
C TYR A 161 -26.75 29.08 28.81
N GLN A 162 -26.10 29.24 27.66
CA GLN A 162 -26.30 30.33 26.71
C GLN A 162 -25.89 29.79 25.32
N VAL A 163 -26.40 30.40 24.25
CA VAL A 163 -25.91 30.16 22.89
C VAL A 163 -24.62 30.94 22.69
N ARG A 164 -23.52 30.28 22.29
CA ARG A 164 -22.16 30.88 22.15
C ARG A 164 -21.58 30.65 20.76
N PRO A 165 -20.85 31.62 20.17
CA PRO A 165 -20.53 32.94 20.70
C PRO A 165 -21.72 33.89 20.58
N ASP A 166 -21.73 34.92 21.43
CA ASP A 166 -22.73 35.98 21.41
C ASP A 166 -22.68 36.80 20.09
N GLY A 167 -23.68 37.64 19.84
CA GLY A 167 -23.77 38.54 18.68
C GLY A 167 -24.89 38.17 17.70
N GLU A 168 -25.46 39.18 17.05
CA GLU A 168 -26.69 39.06 16.24
C GLU A 168 -26.50 38.26 14.94
N ARG A 169 -27.47 37.39 14.63
CA ARG A 169 -27.50 36.52 13.44
C ARG A 169 -28.94 36.35 12.95
N GLU A 170 -29.09 36.08 11.65
CA GLU A 170 -30.39 35.76 11.02
C GLU A 170 -31.00 34.48 11.60
N ASN A 171 -30.17 33.46 11.83
CA ASN A 171 -30.51 32.22 12.53
C ASN A 171 -29.32 31.81 13.40
N TYR A 172 -29.62 31.19 14.53
CA TYR A 172 -28.64 30.56 15.42
C TYR A 172 -28.77 29.05 15.33
N THR A 173 -27.71 28.36 15.71
CA THR A 173 -27.81 26.97 16.13
C THR A 173 -27.37 26.81 17.58
N SER A 174 -27.74 25.70 18.21
CA SER A 174 -27.09 25.26 19.43
C SER A 174 -27.07 23.75 19.52
N ILE A 175 -25.91 23.19 19.87
CA ILE A 175 -25.79 21.83 20.37
C ILE A 175 -26.49 21.78 21.74
N ILE A 176 -27.61 21.06 21.83
CA ILE A 176 -28.41 20.90 23.06
C ILE A 176 -28.21 19.55 23.72
N TYR A 177 -27.93 18.52 22.92
CA TYR A 177 -27.55 17.18 23.39
C TYR A 177 -26.18 16.83 22.81
N ILE A 178 -25.30 16.28 23.64
CA ILE A 178 -23.96 15.84 23.24
C ILE A 178 -23.50 14.76 24.23
N GLU A 179 -23.21 13.57 23.73
CA GLU A 179 -22.78 12.43 24.53
C GLU A 179 -21.38 11.93 24.12
N PRO A 180 -20.53 11.48 25.06
CA PRO A 180 -20.75 11.55 26.50
C PRO A 180 -20.76 13.02 26.98
N PHE A 181 -21.71 13.37 27.85
CA PHE A 181 -21.88 14.72 28.41
C PHE A 181 -20.82 15.05 29.48
N SER A 182 -19.54 14.97 29.09
CA SER A 182 -18.39 15.13 29.99
C SER A 182 -17.14 15.63 29.24
N GLY A 183 -16.09 15.99 30.00
CA GLY A 183 -14.78 16.31 29.46
C GLY A 183 -14.80 17.38 28.35
N ARG A 184 -14.28 17.04 27.16
CA ARG A 184 -14.19 17.96 26.02
C ARG A 184 -15.55 18.37 25.45
N ASN A 185 -16.58 17.55 25.62
CA ASN A 185 -17.89 17.73 24.99
C ASN A 185 -18.73 18.81 25.68
N LEU A 186 -18.48 19.08 26.97
CA LEU A 186 -19.09 20.20 27.69
C LEU A 186 -18.79 21.56 27.05
N LYS A 187 -17.66 21.71 26.36
CA LYS A 187 -17.32 22.94 25.61
C LYS A 187 -18.17 23.13 24.34
N ALA A 188 -18.78 22.06 23.84
CA ALA A 188 -19.66 22.09 22.68
C ALA A 188 -21.12 22.38 23.09
N PHE A 189 -21.52 22.09 24.33
CA PHE A 189 -22.87 22.39 24.80
C PHE A 189 -23.14 23.91 24.79
N GLY A 190 -24.23 24.32 24.12
CA GLY A 190 -24.51 25.74 23.85
C GLY A 190 -23.75 26.34 22.68
N TYR A 191 -22.88 25.59 21.98
CA TYR A 191 -22.13 26.14 20.86
C TYR A 191 -22.97 26.24 19.58
N ASP A 192 -22.93 27.42 18.98
CA ASP A 192 -23.52 27.76 17.70
C ASP A 192 -22.57 27.37 16.56
N MET A 193 -22.89 26.25 15.90
CA MET A 193 -22.14 25.74 14.76
C MET A 193 -22.21 26.68 13.56
N PHE A 194 -23.28 27.48 13.39
CA PHE A 194 -23.39 28.49 12.32
C PHE A 194 -22.41 29.67 12.51
N SER A 195 -21.87 29.88 13.71
CA SER A 195 -20.83 30.90 13.93
C SER A 195 -19.55 30.65 13.12
N GLU A 196 -19.25 29.40 12.75
CA GLU A 196 -18.08 29.03 11.96
C GLU A 196 -18.48 28.80 10.48
N PRO A 197 -17.87 29.50 9.50
CA PRO A 197 -18.30 29.46 8.10
C PRO A 197 -18.28 28.07 7.43
N VAL A 198 -17.31 27.20 7.74
CA VAL A 198 -17.24 25.86 7.10
C VAL A 198 -18.35 24.96 7.62
N ARG A 199 -18.58 24.95 8.93
CA ARG A 199 -19.69 24.22 9.57
C ARG A 199 -21.04 24.70 9.09
N ARG A 200 -21.25 26.02 9.01
CA ARG A 200 -22.50 26.61 8.49
C ARG A 200 -22.80 26.06 7.09
N TYR A 201 -21.84 26.19 6.17
CA TYR A 201 -21.98 25.71 4.79
C TYR A 201 -22.29 24.20 4.71
N ASP A 202 -21.59 23.37 5.47
CA ASP A 202 -21.83 21.92 5.47
C ASP A 202 -23.20 21.57 6.08
N MET A 203 -23.67 22.30 7.11
CA MET A 203 -24.99 22.11 7.74
C MET A 203 -26.15 22.63 6.87
N GLU A 204 -26.02 23.81 6.25
CA GLU A 204 -26.99 24.33 5.28
C GLU A 204 -27.17 23.34 4.14
N ARG A 205 -26.07 22.79 3.61
CA ARG A 205 -26.14 21.76 2.57
C ARG A 205 -26.73 20.44 3.07
N ALA A 206 -26.49 20.03 4.32
CA ALA A 206 -27.14 18.84 4.87
C ALA A 206 -28.66 19.02 5.06
N ARG A 207 -29.12 20.24 5.38
CA ARG A 207 -30.54 20.61 5.43
C ARG A 207 -31.17 20.61 4.03
N ASP A 208 -30.52 21.25 3.07
CA ASP A 208 -31.07 21.49 1.73
C ASP A 208 -30.88 20.31 0.76
N GLN A 209 -29.96 19.39 1.06
CA GLN A 209 -29.64 18.20 0.27
C GLN A 209 -29.69 16.95 1.17
N PRO A 210 -30.88 16.32 1.35
CA PRO A 210 -31.05 15.15 2.23
C PRO A 210 -30.17 13.92 1.89
N SER A 211 -29.56 13.89 0.70
CA SER A 211 -28.55 12.91 0.31
C SER A 211 -27.17 13.22 0.93
N THR A 212 -27.08 12.93 2.23
CA THR A 212 -25.87 12.59 3.00
C THR A 212 -24.52 13.04 2.42
N GLN A 213 -23.97 14.09 3.03
CA GLN A 213 -22.55 14.41 2.91
C GLN A 213 -21.87 14.31 4.26
N ALA A 214 -21.30 13.12 4.52
CA ALA A 214 -20.15 13.03 5.40
C ALA A 214 -19.04 13.97 4.87
N ALA A 215 -18.29 14.58 5.79
CA ALA A 215 -17.40 15.72 5.54
C ALA A 215 -16.57 15.61 4.23
N ARG A 216 -16.67 16.67 3.42
CA ARG A 216 -15.86 17.02 2.24
C ARG A 216 -14.52 16.26 2.13
N LYS A 217 -14.40 15.38 1.13
CA LYS A 217 -13.08 14.92 0.62
C LYS A 217 -12.27 16.13 0.13
N ARG A 218 -11.44 16.75 0.99
CA ARG A 218 -10.38 17.65 0.53
C ARG A 218 -9.39 16.82 -0.28
N LYS A 219 -9.29 17.12 -1.58
CA LYS A 219 -8.20 16.65 -2.44
C LYS A 219 -6.89 17.21 -1.86
N TRP A 220 -6.13 16.37 -1.16
CA TRP A 220 -4.87 16.78 -0.55
C TRP A 220 -3.85 17.00 -1.68
N SER A 221 -3.61 18.26 -2.04
CA SER A 221 -2.61 18.60 -3.05
C SER A 221 -1.23 18.57 -2.40
N VAL A 222 -0.65 17.37 -2.32
CA VAL A 222 0.80 17.23 -2.16
C VAL A 222 1.43 17.88 -3.40
N LYS A 223 2.06 19.04 -3.21
CA LYS A 223 2.98 19.56 -4.22
C LYS A 223 4.26 18.71 -4.18
N PRO A 224 4.88 18.41 -5.34
CA PRO A 224 6.17 17.74 -5.39
C PRO A 224 7.27 18.60 -4.76
#